data_AF-A0A0N1IJS4-F1
#
_entry.id   AF-A0A0N1IJS4-F1
#
_cell.length_a   1.000
_cell.length_b   1.000
_cell.length_c   1.000
_cell.angle_alpha   90.00
_cell.angle_beta   90.00
_cell.angle_gamma   90.00
#
_symmetry.space_group_name_H-M   'P 1'
#
loop_
_entity.id
_entity.type
_entity.pdbx_description
1 polymer ?
#
loop_
_entity_poly.entity_id
_entity_poly.type
_entity_poly.pdbx_seq_one_letter_code
_entity_poly.pdbx_strand_id
1 'polypeptide(L)'
;MDSWRFSHRSFVHDDRAMNFTAAGYVINWKDGLFSITLTDPDVNGKRKAIYHPLVSTEEFAIDTEFLKDNKTFLGHNTVSLYSKPNI
;
A
#
# COMPACT_ATOMS: atom_id res chain seq x y z
N MET A 1 8.23 23.94 -5.48
CA MET A 1 7.32 22.78 -5.58
C MET A 1 7.23 22.21 -4.19
N ASP A 2 6.02 22.10 -3.66
CA ASP A 2 5.81 21.53 -2.34
C ASP A 2 5.76 20.01 -2.44
N SER A 3 6.28 19.33 -1.44
CA SER A 3 6.18 17.88 -1.29
C SER A 3 5.77 17.57 0.13
N TRP A 4 4.93 16.57 0.31
CA TRP A 4 4.49 16.11 1.63
C TRP A 4 4.76 14.63 1.80
N ARG A 5 4.89 14.23 3.05
CA ARG A 5 5.04 12.84 3.46
C ARG A 5 3.76 12.40 4.18
N PHE A 6 3.25 11.25 3.79
CA PHE A 6 2.15 10.61 4.49
C PHE A 6 2.64 9.42 5.32
N SER A 7 1.90 9.12 6.38
CA SER A 7 2.10 7.96 7.24
C SER A 7 0.77 7.25 7.41
N HIS A 8 0.76 5.94 7.21
CA HIS A 8 -0.43 5.12 7.35
C HIS A 8 -0.07 3.70 7.74
N ARG A 9 -0.97 3.01 8.46
CA ARG A 9 -0.71 1.65 8.95
C ARG A 9 -0.54 0.64 7.81
N SER A 10 -1.24 0.83 6.70
CA SER A 10 -1.09 -0.01 5.50
C SER A 10 0.27 0.15 4.81
N PHE A 11 1.12 1.09 5.24
CA PHE A 11 2.49 1.22 4.75
C PHE A 11 3.49 0.41 5.57
N VAL A 12 3.05 -0.30 6.61
CA VAL A 12 3.90 -1.07 7.52
C VAL A 12 3.78 -2.56 7.18
N HIS A 13 4.84 -3.32 7.46
CA HIS A 13 4.84 -4.77 7.31
C HIS A 13 3.81 -5.46 8.23
N ASP A 14 3.39 -6.65 7.82
CA ASP A 14 2.67 -7.62 8.64
C ASP A 14 3.67 -8.57 9.31
N ASP A 15 3.76 -8.51 10.65
CA ASP A 15 4.62 -9.39 11.46
C ASP A 15 4.34 -10.89 11.22
N ARG A 16 3.14 -11.24 10.74
CA ARG A 16 2.73 -12.62 10.46
C ARG A 16 3.25 -13.13 9.10
N ALA A 17 3.79 -12.25 8.26
CA ALA A 17 4.23 -12.55 6.90
C ALA A 17 5.75 -12.37 6.69
N MET A 18 6.54 -12.30 7.77
CA MET A 18 7.96 -11.92 7.73
C MET A 18 8.91 -12.93 7.05
N ASN A 19 8.51 -14.19 6.91
CA ASN A 19 9.39 -15.25 6.41
C ASN A 19 9.35 -15.36 4.89
N PHE A 20 10.43 -14.95 4.23
CA PHE A 20 10.65 -15.15 2.78
C PHE A 20 11.60 -16.32 2.56
N THR A 21 11.19 -17.28 1.74
CA THR A 21 12.06 -18.41 1.38
C THR A 21 12.57 -18.23 -0.05
N ALA A 22 13.89 -18.10 -0.19
CA ALA A 22 14.54 -17.99 -1.49
C ALA A 22 15.80 -18.88 -1.50
N ALA A 23 15.94 -19.70 -2.54
CA ALA A 23 17.08 -20.63 -2.69
C ALA A 23 17.37 -21.50 -1.45
N GLY A 24 16.33 -21.90 -0.70
CA GLY A 24 16.46 -22.72 0.52
C GLY A 24 16.82 -21.94 1.79
N TYR A 25 17.00 -20.62 1.71
CA TYR A 25 17.24 -19.76 2.87
C TYR A 25 15.96 -19.04 3.27
N VAL A 26 15.71 -18.98 4.58
CA VAL A 26 14.66 -18.14 5.15
C VAL A 26 15.26 -16.79 5.52
N ILE A 27 14.72 -15.73 4.94
CA ILE A 27 15.11 -14.35 5.18
C ILE A 27 13.94 -13.66 5.88
N ASN A 28 14.25 -12.96 6.96
CA ASN A 28 13.28 -12.17 7.70
C ASN A 28 13.42 -10.70 7.33
N TRP A 29 12.38 -10.13 6.74
CA TRP A 29 12.31 -8.70 6.39
C TRP A 29 11.21 -7.99 7.17
N LYS A 30 11.39 -6.68 7.33
CA LYS A 30 10.44 -5.77 8.00
C LYS A 30 10.11 -4.55 7.14
N ASP A 31 10.14 -4.76 5.82
CA ASP A 31 9.96 -3.69 4.86
C ASP A 31 8.48 -3.39 4.62
N GLY A 32 8.17 -2.09 4.64
CA GLY A 32 6.83 -1.55 4.50
C GLY A 32 6.42 -1.34 3.04
N LEU A 33 5.73 -0.23 2.77
CA LEU A 33 5.22 0.17 1.45
C LEU A 33 6.22 -0.15 0.34
N PHE A 34 5.79 -1.01 -0.57
CA PHE A 34 6.53 -1.44 -1.74
C PHE A 34 5.60 -1.41 -2.96
N SER A 35 6.16 -1.59 -4.16
CA SER A 35 5.44 -1.74 -5.44
C SER A 35 4.13 -0.95 -5.56
N ILE A 36 4.19 0.21 -6.22
CA ILE A 36 3.02 1.06 -6.47
C ILE A 36 2.71 1.03 -7.95
N THR A 37 1.46 0.82 -8.32
CA THR A 37 0.95 0.95 -9.69
C THR A 37 -0.22 1.92 -9.74
N LEU A 38 -0.45 2.52 -10.90
CA LEU A 38 -1.59 3.38 -11.16
C LEU A 38 -2.57 2.65 -12.07
N THR A 39 -3.86 2.72 -11.74
CA THR A 39 -4.90 2.31 -12.68
C THR A 39 -4.89 3.19 -13.92
N ASP A 40 -5.52 2.70 -14.98
CA ASP A 40 -5.99 3.58 -16.06
C ASP A 40 -6.87 4.71 -15.51
N PRO A 41 -6.90 5.86 -16.19
CA PRO A 41 -7.73 6.97 -15.78
C PRO A 41 -9.22 6.62 -15.98
N ASP A 42 -10.06 7.05 -15.05
CA ASP A 42 -11.52 6.95 -15.18
C ASP A 42 -12.07 7.99 -16.19
N VAL A 43 -13.40 8.04 -16.34
CA VAL A 43 -14.09 8.98 -17.25
C VAL A 43 -13.82 10.46 -16.93
N ASN A 44 -13.36 10.76 -15.71
CA ASN A 44 -13.02 12.10 -15.25
C ASN A 44 -11.49 12.33 -15.22
N GLY A 45 -10.69 11.39 -15.73
CA GLY A 45 -9.22 11.46 -15.72
C GLY A 45 -8.57 11.06 -14.39
N LYS A 46 -9.33 10.57 -13.41
CA LYS A 46 -8.82 10.23 -12.07
C LYS A 46 -8.22 8.84 -12.06
N ARG A 47 -7.19 8.63 -11.24
CA ARG A 47 -6.50 7.34 -11.09
C ARG A 47 -6.50 6.88 -9.64
N LYS A 48 -6.47 5.57 -9.44
CA LYS A 48 -6.17 4.97 -8.14
C LYS A 48 -4.71 4.52 -8.11
N ALA A 49 -4.04 4.77 -6.99
CA ALA A 49 -2.78 4.13 -6.67
C ALA A 49 -3.08 2.82 -5.94
N ILE A 50 -2.63 1.70 -6.51
CA ILE A 50 -2.68 0.39 -5.90
C ILE A 50 -1.28 0.05 -5.41
N TYR A 51 -1.17 -0.45 -4.19
CA TYR A 51 0.11 -0.77 -3.56
C TYR A 51 -0.02 -1.90 -2.55
N HIS A 52 1.12 -2.48 -2.17
CA HIS A 52 1.20 -3.44 -1.08
C HIS A 52 2.50 -3.27 -0.30
N PRO A 53 2.53 -3.47 1.03
CA PRO A 53 3.80 -3.64 1.73
C PRO A 53 4.59 -4.81 1.15
N LEU A 54 5.93 -4.72 1.12
CA LEU A 54 6.75 -5.85 0.68
C LEU A 54 6.46 -7.08 1.52
N VAL A 55 6.40 -6.86 2.84
CA VAL A 55 6.10 -7.89 3.83
C VAL A 55 4.62 -7.81 4.21
N SER A 56 3.75 -8.23 3.30
CA SER A 56 2.32 -8.41 3.55
C SER A 56 1.71 -9.25 2.43
N THR A 57 0.54 -9.83 2.68
CA THR A 57 -0.32 -10.40 1.63
C THR A 57 -1.54 -9.54 1.34
N GLU A 58 -1.64 -8.37 1.96
CA GLU A 58 -2.73 -7.41 1.76
C GLU A 58 -2.37 -6.42 0.65
N GLU A 59 -3.36 -6.10 -0.17
CA GLU A 59 -3.28 -5.06 -1.19
C GLU A 59 -4.23 -3.91 -0.83
N PHE A 60 -3.81 -2.68 -1.12
CA PHE A 60 -4.54 -1.47 -0.80
C PHE A 60 -4.68 -0.56 -2.01
N ALA A 61 -5.71 0.27 -2.01
CA ALA A 61 -5.91 1.32 -2.99
C ALA A 61 -6.27 2.66 -2.35
N ILE A 62 -5.86 3.74 -3.00
CA ILE A 62 -6.28 5.11 -2.69
C ILE A 62 -6.53 5.89 -3.98
N ASP A 63 -7.55 6.75 -4.00
CA ASP A 63 -7.74 7.72 -5.07
C ASP A 63 -6.61 8.77 -5.01
N THR A 64 -5.89 8.96 -6.11
CA THR A 64 -4.75 9.88 -6.17
C THR A 64 -5.12 11.33 -5.91
N GLU A 65 -6.40 11.72 -6.02
CA GLU A 65 -6.86 13.06 -5.64
C GLU A 65 -6.55 13.39 -4.17
N PHE A 66 -6.62 12.40 -3.28
CA PHE A 66 -6.31 12.60 -1.84
C PHE A 66 -4.80 12.68 -1.55
N LEU A 67 -3.97 12.44 -2.56
CA LEU A 67 -2.51 12.52 -2.44
C LEU A 67 -1.96 13.82 -3.01
N LYS A 68 -2.78 14.66 -3.67
CA LYS A 68 -2.38 15.91 -4.35
C LYS A 68 -2.20 17.11 -3.42
N ASP A 69 -2.60 17.01 -2.15
CA ASP A 69 -2.26 17.99 -1.12
C ASP A 69 -2.10 17.31 0.25
N ASN A 70 -1.51 18.02 1.21
CA ASN A 70 -1.22 17.48 2.54
C ASN A 70 -2.41 17.51 3.53
N LYS A 71 -3.61 17.92 3.10
CA LYS A 71 -4.79 18.07 3.95
C LYS A 71 -5.90 17.06 3.62
N THR A 72 -5.87 16.50 2.42
CA THR A 72 -6.90 15.59 1.90
C THR A 72 -6.63 14.13 2.24
N PHE A 73 -5.40 13.77 2.61
CA PHE A 73 -5.09 12.44 3.12
C PHE A 73 -5.52 12.28 4.59
N LEU A 74 -6.64 11.58 4.80
CA LEU A 74 -7.20 11.33 6.13
C LEU A 74 -7.01 9.88 6.63
N GLY A 75 -6.22 9.07 5.91
CA GLY A 75 -6.01 7.66 6.21
C GLY A 75 -7.19 6.76 5.82
N HIS A 76 -8.41 7.10 6.25
CA HIS A 76 -9.64 6.34 5.94
C HIS A 76 -10.04 6.34 4.46
N ASN A 77 -9.38 7.16 3.63
CA ASN A 77 -9.53 7.14 2.17
C ASN A 77 -8.73 6.00 1.51
N THR A 78 -8.00 5.21 2.31
CA THR A 78 -7.34 3.97 1.89
C THR A 78 -8.29 2.80 2.05
N VAL A 79 -8.44 1.99 1.01
CA VAL A 79 -9.30 0.79 0.99
C VAL A 79 -8.43 -0.45 0.87
N SER A 80 -8.69 -1.48 1.68
CA SER A 80 -8.10 -2.81 1.49
C SER A 80 -8.84 -3.53 0.35
N LEU A 81 -8.09 -4.01 -0.64
CA LEU A 81 -8.61 -4.74 -1.80
C LEU A 81 -8.67 -6.25 -1.56
N TYR A 82 -7.85 -6.75 -0.65
CA TYR A 82 -7.83 -8.15 -0.25
C TYR A 82 -7.48 -8.25 1.23
N SER A 83 -8.40 -8.78 2.04
CA SER A 83 -8.09 -9.26 3.39
C SER A 83 -8.09 -10.78 3.37
N LYS A 84 -7.09 -11.41 3.99
CA LYS A 84 -7.08 -12.87 4.13
C LYS A 84 -8.40 -13.32 4.78
N PRO A 85 -9.05 -14.40 4.29
CA PRO A 85 -10.09 -15.05 5.07
C PRO A 85 -9.46 -15.50 6.39
N ASN A 86 -10.14 -15.19 7.50
CA ASN A 86 -9.73 -15.69 8.81
C ASN A 86 -9.69 -17.23 8.74
N ILE A 87 -8.50 -17.81 8.91
CA ILE A 87 -8.32 -19.25 9.17
C ILE A 87 -8.35 -19.43 10.68
#